data_AF-D5WUW9-F1
#
_entry.id   AF-D5WUW9-F1
#
_cell.length_a   1.000
_cell.length_b   1.000
_cell.length_c   1.000
_cell.angle_alpha   90.00
_cell.angle_beta   90.00
_cell.angle_gamma   90.00
#
_symmetry.space_group_name_H-M   'P 1'
#
loop_
_entity.id
_entity.type
_entity.pdbx_description
1 polymer ?
#
loop_
_entity_poly.entity_id
_entity_poly.type
_entity_poly.pdbx_seq_one_letter_code
_entity_poly.pdbx_strand_id
1 'polypeptide(L)'
;MGKRVTTDTLAFIQDHVLNVTDLVRTKKLSQILDSYADTKSTEIFIVQNEKRRNAKAVIVDLEYFEELLRYKEAVEQVMDEEMVRVAAERKDDVADIPLEQVIGDDFSFDEIKAEMDKIELDDEE
;
A
#
# COMPACT_ATOMS: atom_id res chain seq x y z
N MET A 1 23.47 11.36 -12.43
CA MET A 1 24.02 10.02 -12.17
C MET A 1 23.28 9.01 -13.04
N GLY A 2 23.93 8.40 -14.05
CA GLY A 2 23.32 7.32 -14.83
C GLY A 2 23.35 6.03 -14.01
N LYS A 3 22.19 5.39 -13.78
CA LYS A 3 22.14 4.06 -13.17
C LYS A 3 22.88 3.08 -14.09
N ARG A 4 23.87 2.35 -13.56
CA ARG A 4 24.52 1.24 -14.28
C ARG A 4 23.46 0.17 -14.55
N VAL A 5 23.09 0.02 -15.82
CA VAL A 5 22.23 -1.08 -16.28
C VAL A 5 23.12 -2.31 -16.42
N THR A 6 22.80 -3.37 -15.68
CA THR A 6 23.51 -4.65 -15.77
C THR A 6 22.81 -5.56 -16.79
N THR A 7 23.51 -6.58 -17.30
CA THR A 7 22.93 -7.57 -18.22
C THR A 7 21.70 -8.25 -17.60
N ASP A 8 21.71 -8.49 -16.29
CA ASP A 8 20.59 -9.08 -15.56
C ASP A 8 19.36 -8.16 -15.53
N THR A 9 19.59 -6.84 -15.41
CA THR A 9 18.51 -5.84 -15.51
C THR A 9 17.92 -5.80 -16.92
N LEU A 10 18.75 -5.96 -17.96
CA LEU A 10 18.32 -6.01 -19.36
C LEU A 10 17.53 -7.29 -19.66
N ALA A 11 18.00 -8.45 -19.20
CA ALA A 11 17.31 -9.73 -19.35
C ALA A 11 15.95 -9.71 -18.65
N PHE A 12 15.89 -9.19 -17.43
CA PHE A 12 14.63 -8.97 -16.72
C PHE A 12 13.66 -8.09 -17.53
N ILE A 13 14.13 -6.94 -18.04
CA ILE A 13 13.30 -6.05 -18.85
C ILE A 13 12.81 -6.76 -20.12
N GLN A 14 13.68 -7.54 -20.77
CA GLN A 14 13.35 -8.18 -22.04
C GLN A 14 12.34 -9.32 -21.90
N ASP A 15 12.42 -10.07 -20.81
CA ASP A 15 11.55 -11.24 -20.59
C ASP A 15 10.26 -10.90 -19.82
N HIS A 16 10.31 -9.88 -18.96
CA HIS A 16 9.23 -9.55 -18.03
C HIS A 16 8.53 -8.23 -18.32
N VAL A 17 9.06 -7.35 -19.19
CA VAL A 17 8.35 -6.12 -19.60
C VAL A 17 7.71 -6.32 -20.96
N LEU A 18 6.38 -6.37 -20.97
CA LEU A 18 5.57 -6.63 -22.15
C LEU A 18 4.87 -5.35 -22.60
N ASN A 19 4.90 -5.08 -23.90
CA ASN A 19 4.05 -4.05 -24.45
C ASN A 19 2.62 -4.57 -24.63
N VAL A 20 1.62 -3.69 -24.44
CA VAL A 20 0.21 -4.02 -24.71
C VAL A 20 0.02 -4.58 -26.13
N THR A 21 0.76 -4.06 -27.10
CA THR A 21 0.70 -4.51 -28.49
C THR A 21 1.15 -5.97 -28.63
N ASP A 22 2.17 -6.39 -27.87
CA ASP A 22 2.70 -7.76 -27.92
C ASP A 22 1.72 -8.74 -27.29
N LEU A 23 1.07 -8.35 -26.19
CA LEU A 23 0.04 -9.17 -25.54
C LEU A 23 -1.17 -9.43 -26.45
N VAL A 24 -1.57 -8.44 -27.25
CA VAL A 24 -2.73 -8.57 -28.14
C VAL A 24 -2.40 -9.32 -29.43
N ARG A 25 -1.17 -9.17 -29.94
CA ARG A 25 -0.76 -9.75 -31.23
C ARG A 25 -0.19 -11.17 -31.12
N THR A 26 0.20 -11.59 -29.92
CA THR A 26 0.83 -12.89 -29.69
C THR A 26 0.03 -13.74 -28.70
N LYS A 27 0.42 -15.00 -28.52
CA LYS A 27 -0.15 -15.88 -27.49
C LYS A 27 0.49 -15.68 -26.11
N LYS A 28 1.25 -14.60 -25.89
CA LYS A 28 2.03 -14.40 -24.67
C LYS A 28 1.15 -14.35 -23.42
N LEU A 29 -0.04 -13.76 -23.48
CA LEU A 29 -0.98 -13.78 -22.35
C LEU A 29 -1.38 -15.20 -21.98
N SER A 30 -1.75 -16.03 -22.96
CA SER A 30 -2.07 -17.44 -22.72
C SER A 30 -0.87 -18.19 -22.12
N GLN A 31 0.35 -17.97 -22.63
CA GLN A 31 1.55 -18.60 -22.08
C GLN A 31 1.83 -18.21 -20.62
N ILE A 32 1.59 -16.95 -20.25
CA ILE A 32 1.71 -16.50 -18.86
C ILE A 32 0.66 -17.19 -17.99
N LEU A 33 -0.59 -17.24 -18.44
CA LEU A 33 -1.66 -17.91 -17.69
C LEU A 33 -1.41 -19.42 -17.56
N ASP A 34 -0.92 -20.07 -18.62
CA ASP A 34 -0.53 -21.48 -18.61
C ASP A 34 0.62 -21.71 -17.60
N SER A 35 1.56 -20.76 -17.47
CA SER A 35 2.64 -20.87 -16.48
C SER A 35 2.17 -20.78 -15.03
N TYR A 36 0.97 -20.28 -14.79
CA TYR A 36 0.35 -20.17 -13.46
C TYR A 36 -0.60 -21.35 -13.16
N ALA A 37 -0.89 -22.22 -14.13
CA ALA A 37 -1.96 -23.20 -14.02
C ALA A 37 -1.65 -24.38 -13.08
N ASP A 38 -0.38 -24.81 -13.00
CA ASP A 38 -0.01 -26.06 -12.32
C ASP A 38 0.62 -25.85 -10.94
N THR A 39 1.27 -24.70 -10.72
CA THR A 39 1.93 -24.36 -9.47
C THR A 39 1.88 -22.86 -9.25
N LYS A 40 1.62 -22.46 -8.01
CA LYS A 40 1.74 -21.07 -7.58
C LYS A 40 3.06 -20.47 -8.05
N SER A 41 2.97 -19.45 -8.89
CA SER A 41 4.14 -18.76 -9.42
C SER A 41 4.37 -17.42 -8.71
N THR A 42 5.62 -17.12 -8.38
CA THR A 42 6.03 -15.79 -7.89
C THR A 42 6.50 -14.87 -9.01
N GLU A 43 6.37 -15.30 -10.26
CA GLU A 43 6.78 -14.54 -11.44
C GLU A 43 5.85 -13.33 -11.66
N ILE A 44 6.44 -12.21 -12.09
CA ILE A 44 5.72 -10.95 -12.30
C ILE A 44 6.05 -10.41 -13.68
N PHE A 45 5.03 -10.20 -14.50
CA PHE A 45 5.17 -9.52 -15.78
C PHE A 45 4.65 -8.10 -15.69
N ILE A 46 5.44 -7.13 -16.15
CA ILE A 46 5.06 -5.72 -16.22
C ILE A 46 4.50 -5.45 -17.60
N VAL A 47 3.29 -4.92 -17.66
CA VAL A 47 2.66 -4.49 -18.90
C VAL A 47 2.77 -2.98 -19.03
N GLN A 48 3.24 -2.50 -20.17
CA GLN A 48 3.37 -1.07 -20.43
C GLN A 48 2.70 -0.66 -21.75
N ASN A 49 2.22 0.59 -21.79
CA ASN A 49 1.78 1.22 -23.02
C ASN A 49 2.87 2.15 -23.57
N GLU A 50 3.44 1.83 -24.74
CA GLU A 50 4.50 2.63 -25.37
C GLU A 50 4.09 4.10 -25.59
N LYS A 51 2.81 4.35 -25.86
CA LYS A 51 2.26 5.71 -26.08
C LYS A 51 2.04 6.47 -24.77
N ARG A 52 1.94 5.77 -23.64
CA ARG A 52 1.74 6.35 -22.30
C ARG A 52 2.66 5.64 -21.31
N ARG A 53 3.93 6.05 -21.27
CA ARG A 53 4.99 5.39 -20.46
C ARG A 53 4.69 5.28 -18.95
N ASN A 54 3.81 6.13 -18.43
CA ASN A 54 3.36 6.07 -17.03
C ASN A 54 2.19 5.09 -16.80
N ALA A 55 1.53 4.63 -17.86
CA ALA A 55 0.52 3.60 -17.76
C ALA A 55 1.21 2.23 -17.75
N LYS A 56 1.38 1.70 -16.54
CA LYS A 56 1.96 0.37 -16.28
C LYS A 56 0.99 -0.44 -15.43
N ALA A 57 0.94 -1.73 -15.71
CA ALA A 57 0.22 -2.71 -14.91
C ALA A 57 1.14 -3.91 -14.65
N VAL A 58 0.74 -4.80 -13.76
CA VAL A 58 1.41 -6.08 -13.53
C VAL A 58 0.43 -7.23 -13.78
N ILE A 59 0.95 -8.32 -14.33
CA ILE A 59 0.28 -9.61 -14.39
C ILE A 59 1.02 -10.52 -13.42
N VAL A 60 0.27 -11.08 -12.48
CA VAL A 60 0.78 -11.92 -11.41
C VAL A 60 -0.22 -13.06 -11.18
N ASP A 61 0.27 -14.19 -10.69
CA ASP A 61 -0.55 -15.30 -10.21
C ASP A 61 -1.53 -14.81 -9.13
N LEU A 62 -2.79 -15.29 -9.20
CA LEU A 62 -3.84 -14.88 -8.28
C LEU A 62 -3.55 -15.33 -6.85
N GLU A 63 -3.10 -16.57 -6.64
CA GLU A 63 -2.81 -17.09 -5.31
C GLU A 63 -1.61 -16.37 -4.67
N TYR A 64 -0.62 -16.01 -5.49
CA TYR A 64 0.50 -15.19 -5.02
C TYR A 64 0.05 -13.76 -4.68
N PHE A 65 -0.82 -13.17 -5.50
CA PHE A 65 -1.37 -11.84 -5.20
C PHE A 65 -2.19 -11.82 -3.91
N GLU A 66 -3.03 -12.83 -3.67
CA GLU A 66 -3.79 -12.98 -2.42
C GLU A 66 -2.87 -13.11 -1.20
N GLU A 67 -1.75 -13.83 -1.31
CA GLU A 67 -0.76 -13.92 -0.23
C GLU A 67 -0.13 -12.55 0.07
N LEU A 68 0.23 -11.78 -0.97
CA LEU A 68 0.77 -10.43 -0.80
C LEU A 68 -0.23 -9.49 -0.12
N LEU A 69 -1.53 -9.63 -0.43
CA LEU A 69 -2.58 -8.87 0.24
C LEU A 69 -2.67 -9.23 1.72
N ARG A 70 -2.61 -10.52 2.07
CA ARG A 70 -2.61 -10.95 3.49
C ARG A 70 -1.41 -10.43 4.26
N TYR A 71 -0.22 -10.38 3.63
CA TYR A 71 0.95 -9.78 4.26
C TYR A 71 0.76 -8.29 4.50
N LYS A 72 0.19 -7.57 3.54
CA LYS A 72 -0.13 -6.15 3.70
C LYS A 72 -1.10 -5.93 4.87
N GLU A 73 -2.18 -6.71 4.92
CA GLU A 73 -3.17 -6.65 6.01
C GLU A 73 -2.54 -6.93 7.38
N ALA A 74 -1.71 -7.97 7.48
CA ALA A 74 -1.03 -8.30 8.73
C ALA A 74 -0.08 -7.19 9.20
N VAL A 75 0.64 -6.55 8.27
CA VAL A 75 1.52 -5.42 8.59
C VAL A 75 0.70 -4.20 9.04
N GLU A 76 -0.38 -3.87 8.32
CA GLU A 76 -1.29 -2.77 8.69
C GLU A 76 -1.88 -3.00 10.09
N GLN A 77 -2.34 -4.22 10.37
CA GLN A 77 -2.86 -4.57 11.69
C GLN A 77 -1.83 -4.39 12.81
N VAL A 78 -0.60 -4.87 12.61
CA VAL A 78 0.47 -4.69 13.60
C VAL A 78 0.77 -3.21 13.81
N MET A 79 0.79 -2.41 12.74
CA MET A 79 1.01 -0.97 12.88
C MET A 79 -0.12 -0.28 13.67
N ASP A 80 -1.36 -0.69 13.47
CA ASP A 80 -2.50 -0.15 14.22
C ASP A 80 -2.43 -0.54 15.70
N GLU A 81 -2.13 -1.80 16.01
CA GLU A 81 -1.93 -2.29 17.38
C GLU A 81 -0.76 -1.56 18.08
N GLU A 82 0.33 -1.31 17.36
CA GLU A 82 1.46 -0.53 17.83
C GLU A 82 1.09 0.93 18.11
N MET A 83 0.31 1.56 17.23
CA MET A 83 -0.19 2.92 17.46
C MET A 83 -1.08 2.99 18.70
N VAL A 84 -1.99 2.03 18.89
CA VAL A 84 -2.82 1.93 20.09
C VAL A 84 -1.96 1.79 21.34
N ARG A 85 -0.92 0.94 21.29
CA ARG A 85 0.00 0.78 22.42
C ARG A 85 0.75 2.07 22.74
N VAL A 86 1.32 2.74 21.73
CA VAL A 86 2.02 4.02 21.93
C VAL A 86 1.08 5.10 22.48
N ALA A 87 -0.15 5.16 22.00
CA ALA A 87 -1.15 6.09 22.52
C ALA A 87 -1.51 5.77 23.99
N ALA A 88 -1.63 4.48 24.34
CA ALA A 88 -1.89 4.05 25.71
C ALA A 88 -0.71 4.36 26.65
N GLU A 89 0.53 4.13 26.21
CA GLU A 89 1.74 4.46 26.98
C GLU A 89 1.87 5.96 27.26
N ARG A 90 1.40 6.79 26.32
CA ARG A 90 1.45 8.26 26.42
C ARG A 90 0.17 8.87 27.00
N LYS A 91 -0.78 8.07 27.49
CA LYS A 91 -2.07 8.56 28.01
C LYS A 91 -1.90 9.59 29.13
N ASP A 92 -0.92 9.35 30.00
CA ASP A 92 -0.65 10.20 31.16
C ASP A 92 0.48 11.22 30.90
N ASP A 93 1.05 11.23 29.69
CA ASP A 93 2.09 12.17 29.30
C ASP A 93 1.48 13.53 28.97
N VAL A 94 2.02 14.59 29.59
CA VAL A 94 1.66 15.95 29.23
C VAL A 94 2.24 16.26 27.86
N ALA A 95 1.38 16.62 26.90
CA ALA A 95 1.80 16.98 25.55
C ALA A 95 2.71 18.22 25.56
N ASP A 96 3.78 18.20 24.76
CA ASP A 96 4.73 19.31 24.65
C ASP A 96 4.14 20.56 23.97
N ILE A 97 3.04 20.38 23.25
CA ILE A 97 2.39 21.43 22.44
C ILE A 97 0.96 21.62 22.94
N PRO A 98 0.54 22.86 23.26
CA PRO A 98 -0.84 23.14 23.65
C PRO A 98 -1.83 22.82 22.52
N LEU A 99 -3.03 22.34 22.88
CA LEU A 99 -4.06 21.94 21.92
C LEU A 99 -4.45 23.09 20.98
N GLU A 100 -4.42 24.32 21.47
CA GLU A 100 -4.72 25.56 20.74
C GLU A 100 -3.79 25.79 19.55
N GLN A 101 -2.56 25.27 19.62
CA GLN A 101 -1.61 25.36 18.50
C GLN A 101 -1.85 24.29 17.43
N VAL A 102 -2.57 23.21 17.76
CA VAL A 102 -2.84 22.08 16.86
C VAL A 102 -4.11 22.31 16.05
N ILE A 103 -5.17 22.84 16.69
CA ILE A 103 -6.49 23.05 16.07
C ILE A 103 -6.57 24.27 15.14
N GLY A 104 -5.60 25.19 15.21
CA GLY A 104 -5.58 26.41 14.39
C GLY A 104 -6.76 27.36 14.67
N ASP A 105 -6.99 28.32 13.77
CA ASP A 105 -8.07 29.33 13.91
C ASP A 105 -9.46 28.80 13.50
N ASP A 106 -9.54 27.58 12.96
CA ASP A 106 -10.77 27.01 12.40
C ASP A 106 -11.72 26.44 13.47
N PHE A 107 -11.23 26.18 14.69
CA PHE A 107 -12.02 25.67 15.81
C PHE A 107 -11.66 26.40 17.11
N SER A 108 -12.67 26.84 17.88
CA SER A 108 -12.44 27.41 19.20
C SER A 108 -12.28 26.31 20.26
N PHE A 109 -11.24 26.41 21.09
CA PHE A 109 -11.04 25.51 22.23
C PHE A 109 -12.27 25.48 23.16
N ASP A 110 -12.94 26.61 23.35
CA ASP A 110 -14.15 26.70 24.18
C ASP A 110 -15.32 25.93 23.57
N GLU A 111 -15.43 25.90 22.24
CA GLU A 111 -16.45 25.11 21.54
C GLU A 111 -16.17 23.62 21.66
N ILE A 112 -14.91 23.20 21.52
CA ILE A 112 -14.49 21.80 21.72
C ILE A 112 -14.80 21.35 23.14
N LYS A 113 -14.44 22.15 24.15
CA LYS A 113 -14.71 21.84 25.55
C LYS A 113 -16.20 21.74 25.84
N ALA A 114 -17.00 22.67 25.33
CA ALA A 114 -18.45 22.67 25.50
C ALA A 114 -19.12 21.44 24.86
N GLU A 115 -18.56 20.90 23.77
CA GLU A 115 -19.04 19.64 23.18
C GLU A 115 -18.54 18.42 23.92
N MET A 116 -17.29 18.40 24.41
CA MET A 116 -16.77 17.31 25.24
C MET A 116 -17.57 17.13 26.53
N ASP A 117 -17.96 18.23 27.19
CA ASP A 117 -18.77 18.19 28.41
C ASP A 117 -20.22 17.70 28.17
N LYS A 118 -20.69 17.67 26.90
CA LYS A 118 -21.99 17.12 26.51
C LYS A 118 -21.94 15.63 26.15
N ILE A 119 -20.75 15.09 25.89
CA ILE A 119 -20.56 13.67 25.65
C ILE A 119 -20.50 13.01 27.03
N GLU A 120 -21.61 12.42 27.47
CA GLU A 120 -21.57 11.46 28.57
C GLU A 120 -20.67 10.30 28.12
N LEU A 121 -19.48 10.21 28.70
CA LEU A 121 -18.66 9.01 28.60
C LEU A 121 -19.35 7.96 29.47
N ASP A 122 -20.04 7.01 28.84
CA ASP A 122 -20.47 5.79 29.52
C ASP A 122 -19.19 5.06 29.97
N ASP A 123 -18.79 5.29 31.21
CA ASP A 123 -17.78 4.49 31.89
C ASP A 123 -18.39 3.09 32.09
N GLU A 124 -18.18 2.18 31.13
CA GLU A 124 -18.48 0.75 31.32
C GLU A 124 -17.52 0.16 32.39
N GLU A 125 -18.09 -0.28 33.52
CA GLU A 125 -17.45 -1.09 34.57
C GLU A 125 -16.91 -2.44 34.07
#